data_AF-Q58NR0-F1
#
_entry.id   AF-Q58NR0-F1
#
_cell.length_a   1.000
_cell.length_b   1.000
_cell.length_c   1.000
_cell.angle_alpha   90.00
_cell.angle_beta   90.00
_cell.angle_gamma   90.00
#
_symmetry.space_group_name_H-M   'P 1'
#
loop_
_entity.id
_entity.type
_entity.pdbx_description
1 polymer ?
#
loop_
_entity_poly.entity_id
_entity_poly.type
_entity_poly.pdbx_seq_one_letter_code
_entity_poly.pdbx_strand_id
1 'polypeptide(L)' 'MAPRKGKTPKEEVQVQLGPQVREGENVFAVCHIYASYNDTFVHVTDLSGRETIIRVTGGQKVKADRDESSLRCYVGC' A
#
# COMPACT_ATOMS: atom_id res chain seq x y z
N MET A 1 10.38 25.60 -31.43
CA MET A 1 10.07 25.35 -30.00
C MET A 1 9.12 24.16 -29.96
N ALA A 2 9.58 23.00 -29.46
CA ALA A 2 8.84 21.74 -29.55
C ALA A 2 7.56 21.76 -28.69
N PRO A 3 6.44 21.17 -29.15
CA PRO A 3 5.23 21.10 -28.34
C PRO A 3 5.42 20.09 -27.21
N ARG A 4 5.11 20.51 -25.99
CA ARG A 4 5.20 19.68 -24.78
C ARG A 4 4.16 18.56 -24.87
N LYS A 5 4.65 17.33 -25.03
CA LYS A 5 3.86 16.09 -25.01
C LYS A 5 3.20 15.94 -23.64
N GLY A 6 1.87 16.02 -23.62
CA GLY A 6 1.05 15.78 -22.42
C GLY A 6 1.32 14.38 -21.85
N LYS A 7 1.41 14.29 -20.53
CA LYS A 7 1.48 13.01 -19.82
C LYS A 7 0.15 12.27 -20.02
N THR A 8 0.16 11.23 -20.83
CA THR A 8 -0.90 10.23 -20.89
C THR A 8 -0.97 9.53 -19.53
N PRO A 9 -2.11 9.53 -18.81
CA PRO A 9 -2.27 8.68 -17.64
C PRO A 9 -2.18 7.22 -18.11
N LYS A 10 -1.17 6.49 -17.62
CA LYS A 10 -1.12 5.03 -17.80
C LYS A 10 -2.23 4.45 -16.95
N GLU A 11 -3.28 3.99 -17.60
CA GLU A 11 -4.27 3.11 -16.99
C GLU A 11 -3.60 1.75 -16.79
N GLU A 12 -3.02 1.54 -15.62
CA GLU A 12 -2.58 0.22 -15.19
C GLU A 12 -3.85 -0.64 -15.05
N VAL A 13 -4.04 -1.55 -15.99
CA VAL A 13 -5.05 -2.61 -15.92
C VAL A 13 -4.74 -3.44 -14.66
N GLN A 14 -5.43 -3.16 -13.57
CA GLN A 14 -5.38 -3.99 -12.36
C GLN A 14 -6.06 -5.32 -12.67
N VAL A 15 -5.28 -6.29 -13.17
CA VAL A 15 -5.72 -7.68 -13.23
C VAL A 15 -5.81 -8.17 -11.78
N GLN A 16 -7.02 -8.20 -11.21
CA GLN A 16 -7.25 -8.72 -9.86
C GLN A 16 -7.11 -10.25 -9.87
N LEU A 17 -5.91 -10.74 -9.62
CA LEU A 17 -5.60 -12.16 -9.39
C LEU A 17 -5.92 -12.55 -7.93
N GLY A 18 -7.13 -12.22 -7.47
CA GLY A 18 -7.60 -12.53 -6.12
C GLY A 18 -8.40 -13.84 -6.06
N PRO A 19 -8.56 -14.44 -4.87
CA PRO A 19 -9.48 -15.56 -4.69
C PRO A 19 -10.89 -15.14 -5.14
N GLN A 20 -11.57 -15.99 -5.92
CA GLN A 20 -12.97 -15.77 -6.29
C GLN A 20 -13.85 -16.15 -5.10
N VAL A 21 -14.20 -15.15 -4.31
CA VAL A 21 -15.01 -15.31 -3.11
C VAL A 21 -16.49 -15.23 -3.47
N ARG A 22 -17.33 -16.09 -2.88
CA ARG A 22 -18.78 -15.99 -3.05
C ARG A 22 -19.31 -14.82 -2.20
N GLU A 23 -20.39 -14.19 -2.66
CA GLU A 23 -21.04 -13.11 -1.91
C GLU A 23 -21.39 -13.58 -0.48
N GLY A 24 -20.77 -12.97 0.52
CA GLY A 24 -21.00 -13.26 1.94
C GLY A 24 -19.80 -13.89 2.69
N GLU A 25 -18.70 -14.23 2.03
CA GLU A 25 -17.49 -14.74 2.70
C GLU A 25 -16.42 -13.64 2.83
N ASN A 26 -15.76 -13.59 3.99
CA ASN A 26 -14.68 -12.63 4.26
C ASN A 26 -13.31 -13.26 3.99
N VAL A 27 -12.43 -12.52 3.30
CA VAL A 27 -11.02 -12.90 3.16
C VAL A 27 -10.23 -12.29 4.31
N PHE A 28 -9.64 -13.14 5.14
CA PHE A 28 -8.83 -12.70 6.27
C PHE A 28 -7.35 -12.64 5.90
N ALA A 29 -6.69 -11.61 6.41
CA ALA A 29 -5.25 -11.43 6.37
C ALA A 29 -4.76 -10.88 7.71
N VAL A 30 -3.48 -11.09 8.02
CA VAL A 30 -2.86 -10.59 9.23
C VAL A 30 -2.09 -9.31 8.89
N CYS A 31 -2.37 -8.22 9.62
CA CYS A 31 -1.66 -6.96 9.45
C CYS A 31 -0.66 -6.76 10.59
N HIS A 32 0.62 -6.86 10.28
CA HIS A 32 1.72 -6.50 11.18
C HIS A 32 2.01 -5.02 11.07
N ILE A 33 1.65 -4.26 12.12
CA ILE A 33 1.89 -2.82 12.20
C ILE A 33 3.07 -2.60 13.14
N TYR A 34 4.19 -2.13 12.58
CA TYR A 34 5.34 -1.70 13.37
C TYR A 34 5.36 -0.18 13.41
N ALA A 35 5.04 0.42 14.56
CA ALA A 35 5.05 1.86 14.75
C ALA A 35 6.25 2.26 15.60
N SER A 36 7.24 2.90 14.97
CA SER A 36 8.39 3.50 15.64
C SER A 36 8.35 5.02 15.50
N TYR A 37 9.20 5.71 16.26
CA TYR A 37 9.27 7.16 16.26
C TYR A 37 9.71 7.75 14.90
N ASN A 38 10.48 6.97 14.14
CA ASN A 38 11.05 7.41 12.86
C ASN A 38 10.26 6.93 11.65
N ASP A 39 9.58 5.77 11.74
CA ASP A 39 8.83 5.23 10.61
C ASP A 39 7.78 4.24 11.11
N THR A 40 6.73 4.10 10.32
CA THR A 40 5.67 3.13 10.51
C THR A 40 5.69 2.15 9.35
N PHE A 41 5.49 0.87 9.63
CA PHE A 41 5.45 -0.17 8.62
C PHE A 41 4.12 -0.89 8.72
N VAL A 42 3.43 -0.97 7.59
CA VAL A 42 2.22 -1.76 7.41
C VAL A 42 2.60 -2.95 6.55
N HIS A 43 2.61 -4.12 7.16
CA HIS A 43 2.96 -5.37 6.50
C HIS A 43 1.79 -6.34 6.60
N VAL A 44 1.13 -6.57 5.47
CA VAL A 44 0.00 -7.49 5.38
C VAL A 44 0.51 -8.83 4.88
N THR A 45 0.25 -9.88 5.65
CA THR A 45 0.61 -11.27 5.33
C THR A 45 -0.63 -12.15 5.27
N ASP A 46 -0.47 -13.32 4.66
CA ASP A 46 -1.43 -14.40 4.78
C ASP A 46 -1.51 -14.91 6.25
N LEU A 47 -2.45 -15.82 6.52
CA LEU A 47 -2.65 -16.40 7.86
C LEU A 47 -1.42 -17.17 8.38
N SER A 48 -0.57 -17.70 7.49
CA SER A 48 0.69 -18.36 7.85
C SER A 48 1.79 -17.36 8.21
N GLY A 49 1.65 -16.08 7.83
CA GLY A 49 2.66 -15.06 8.04
C GLY A 49 3.91 -15.21 7.16
N ARG A 50 3.86 -16.10 6.16
CA ARG A 50 5.02 -16.44 5.29
C ARG A 50 4.97 -15.67 3.98
N GLU A 51 3.79 -15.47 3.44
CA GLU A 51 3.57 -14.78 2.19
C GLU A 51 3.19 -13.33 2.47
N THR A 52 3.93 -12.42 1.85
CA THR A 52 3.70 -10.97 1.98
C THR A 52 2.81 -10.50 0.84
N ILE A 53 1.62 -10.03 1.18
CA ILE A 53 0.65 -9.53 0.20
C ILE A 53 0.99 -8.06 -0.12
N ILE A 54 1.14 -7.24 0.93
CA ILE A 54 1.42 -5.81 0.81
C ILE A 54 2.44 -5.39 1.87
N ARG A 55 3.41 -4.56 1.46
CA ARG A 55 4.32 -3.87 2.36
C ARG A 55 4.39 -2.39 1.99
N VAL A 56 3.96 -1.54 2.92
CA VAL A 56 3.99 -0.07 2.76
C VAL A 56 4.66 0.56 3.96
N THR A 57 5.57 1.51 3.70
CA THR A 57 6.27 2.30 4.72
C THR A 57 5.86 3.77 4.61
N GLY A 58 6.09 4.53 5.67
CA GLY A 58 5.71 5.94 5.69
C GLY A 58 6.51 6.71 4.64
N GLY A 59 7.80 6.43 4.54
CA GLY A 59 8.70 7.03 3.55
C GLY A 59 8.34 6.79 2.09
N GLN A 60 7.57 5.75 1.77
CA GLN A 60 7.10 5.54 0.40
C GLN A 60 6.00 6.53 0.00
N LYS A 61 5.24 7.07 0.96
CA LYS A 61 4.07 7.91 0.70
C LYS A 61 4.33 9.39 0.96
N VAL A 62 5.22 9.74 1.88
CA VAL A 62 5.61 11.13 2.15
C VAL A 62 6.99 11.45 1.60
N LYS A 63 7.21 12.71 1.19
CA LYS A 63 8.51 13.20 0.68
C LYS A 63 9.38 13.84 1.76
N ALA A 64 8.84 14.01 2.97
CA ALA A 64 9.50 14.66 4.08
C ALA A 64 9.72 13.63 5.19
N ASP A 65 11.00 13.42 5.54
CA ASP A 65 11.51 12.48 6.55
C ASP A 65 10.79 12.64 7.92
N ARG A 66 10.44 13.88 8.28
CA ARG A 66 9.73 14.19 9.53
C ARG A 66 8.28 13.69 9.59
N ASP A 67 7.64 13.42 8.45
CA ASP A 67 6.23 13.02 8.39
C ASP A 67 6.04 11.50 8.23
N GLU A 68 7.15 10.75 8.17
CA GLU A 68 7.15 9.30 7.93
C GLU A 68 6.48 8.50 9.05
N SER A 69 6.57 8.97 10.29
CA SER A 69 5.88 8.39 11.45
C SER A 69 4.50 9.00 11.72
N SER A 70 4.08 9.98 10.91
CA SER A 70 2.80 10.64 11.12
C SER A 70 1.65 9.76 10.64
N LEU A 71 0.55 9.75 11.40
CA LEU A 71 -0.66 9.02 11.02
C LEU A 71 -1.24 9.51 9.68
N ARG A 72 -0.97 10.78 9.32
CA ARG A 72 -1.45 11.40 8.07
C ARG A 72 -0.86 10.75 6.82
N CYS A 73 0.31 10.14 6.95
CA CYS A 73 0.94 9.40 5.87
C CYS A 73 0.02 8.28 5.32
N TYR A 74 -0.85 7.69 6.15
CA TYR A 74 -1.67 6.53 5.78
C TYR A 74 -3.14 6.81 5.51
N VAL A 75 -3.65 8.02 5.79
CA VAL A 75 -5.09 8.37 5.72
C VAL A 75 -5.62 8.53 4.27
N GLY A 76 -4.95 7.96 3.29
CA GLY A 76 -5.37 7.99 1.88
C GLY A 76 -4.64 6.96 1.03
N CYS A 77 -4.26 5.85 1.65
CA CYS A 77 -3.79 4.65 0.96
C CYS A 77 -4.95 3.69 0.70
#